data_AF-A0A9Q0L1Y0-F1
#
_entry.id   AF-A0A9Q0L1Y0-F1
#
_cell.length_a   1.000
_cell.length_b   1.000
_cell.length_c   1.000
_cell.angle_alpha   90.00
_cell.angle_beta   90.00
_cell.angle_gamma   90.00
#
_symmetry.space_group_name_H-M   'P 1'
#
loop_
_entity.id
_entity.type
_entity.pdbx_description
1 polymer ?
#
loop_
_entity_poly.entity_id
_entity_poly.type
_entity_poly.pdbx_seq_one_letter_code
_entity_poly.pdbx_strand_id
1 'polypeptide(L)'
;MLEVDHPAAKVLVELAELQDREVGDGTTSVVIIAAELLKRANDLVRNKIHPTSIISGYRLAMREACKYVYEKLAVKVEKLGKDSLKNCAKTSMSSKLIARDSGFFANLVVEAVQAMKNQCSGGDKISHRGHQYFESTC
;
A
#
# COMPACT_ATOMS: atom_id res chain seq x y z
N MET A 1 -13.97 -14.82 3.18
CA MET A 1 -13.87 -13.83 2.08
C MET A 1 -15.10 -13.97 1.20
N LEU A 2 -15.45 -12.92 0.45
CA LEU A 2 -16.57 -12.95 -0.49
C LEU A 2 -16.24 -13.94 -1.62
N GLU A 3 -17.15 -14.87 -1.90
CA GLU A 3 -17.00 -15.79 -3.03
C GLU A 3 -17.40 -15.04 -4.30
N VAL A 4 -16.47 -14.94 -5.26
CA VAL A 4 -16.61 -14.13 -6.47
C VAL A 4 -16.37 -15.02 -7.68
N ASP A 5 -17.41 -15.23 -8.49
CA ASP A 5 -17.33 -16.12 -9.66
C ASP A 5 -16.80 -15.43 -10.90
N HIS A 6 -17.11 -14.14 -11.08
CA HIS A 6 -16.79 -13.41 -12.30
C HIS A 6 -15.27 -13.19 -12.45
N PRO A 7 -14.62 -13.64 -13.55
CA PRO A 7 -13.17 -13.56 -13.70
C PRO A 7 -12.59 -12.13 -13.53
N ALA A 8 -13.25 -11.12 -14.10
CA ALA A 8 -12.79 -9.73 -13.95
C ALA A 8 -12.88 -9.23 -12.49
N ALA A 9 -13.81 -9.76 -11.69
CA ALA A 9 -13.93 -9.41 -10.29
C ALA A 9 -12.92 -10.18 -9.44
N LYS A 10 -12.53 -11.41 -9.82
CA LYS A 10 -11.40 -12.13 -9.21
C LYS A 10 -10.09 -11.34 -9.31
N VAL A 11 -9.82 -10.70 -10.45
CA VAL A 11 -8.65 -9.82 -10.61
C VAL A 11 -8.65 -8.66 -9.59
N LEU A 12 -9.83 -8.11 -9.26
CA LEU A 12 -9.94 -7.05 -8.24
C LEU A 12 -9.75 -7.59 -6.81
N VAL A 13 -10.19 -8.83 -6.54
CA VAL A 13 -9.94 -9.50 -5.26
C VAL A 13 -8.44 -9.76 -5.09
N GLU A 14 -7.80 -10.33 -6.11
CA GLU A 14 -6.33 -10.56 -6.13
C GLU A 14 -5.55 -9.25 -5.94
N LEU A 15 -6.02 -8.15 -6.54
CA LEU A 15 -5.41 -6.83 -6.33
C LEU A 15 -5.48 -6.36 -4.87
N ALA A 16 -6.61 -6.58 -4.19
CA ALA A 16 -6.75 -6.24 -2.77
C ALA A 16 -5.86 -7.12 -1.88
N GLU A 17 -5.77 -8.41 -2.18
CA GLU A 17 -4.90 -9.37 -1.48
C GLU A 17 -3.42 -9.02 -1.65
N LEU A 18 -3.00 -8.64 -2.86
CA LEU A 18 -1.64 -8.16 -3.11
C LEU A 18 -1.33 -6.90 -2.30
N GLN A 19 -2.25 -5.94 -2.23
CA GLN A 19 -2.04 -4.73 -1.43
C GLN A 19 -1.93 -5.03 0.07
N ASP A 20 -2.71 -6.00 0.57
CA ASP A 20 -2.65 -6.46 1.95
C ASP A 20 -1.30 -7.12 2.25
N ARG A 21 -0.81 -7.97 1.34
CA ARG A 21 0.46 -8.67 1.50
C ARG A 21 1.68 -7.75 1.44
N GLU A 22 1.70 -6.80 0.51
CA GLU A 22 2.89 -5.96 0.26
C GLU A 22 3.00 -4.78 1.24
N VAL A 23 1.87 -4.18 1.64
CA VAL A 23 1.87 -2.95 2.48
C VAL A 23 0.95 -3.07 3.70
N GLY A 24 -0.13 -3.85 3.62
CA GLY A 24 -1.06 -4.05 4.75
C GLY A 24 -2.03 -2.89 5.00
N ASP A 25 -2.05 -1.88 4.13
CA ASP A 25 -2.99 -0.75 4.18
C ASP A 25 -3.45 -0.36 2.77
N GLY A 26 -4.62 0.23 2.65
CA GLY A 26 -5.16 0.73 1.37
C GLY A 26 -5.81 -0.33 0.47
N THR A 27 -6.10 -1.53 0.97
CA THR A 27 -6.75 -2.63 0.21
C THR A 27 -8.09 -2.21 -0.40
N THR A 28 -8.87 -1.38 0.30
CA THR A 28 -10.12 -0.82 -0.24
C THR A 28 -9.84 0.25 -1.30
N SER A 29 -8.88 1.14 -1.04
CA SER A 29 -8.56 2.26 -1.93
C SER A 29 -8.03 1.79 -3.28
N VAL A 30 -7.19 0.74 -3.30
CA VAL A 30 -6.62 0.22 -4.56
C VAL A 30 -7.71 -0.34 -5.49
N VAL A 31 -8.72 -1.01 -4.93
CA VAL A 31 -9.87 -1.53 -5.69
C VAL A 31 -10.72 -0.39 -6.25
N ILE A 32 -10.98 0.65 -5.44
CA ILE A 32 -11.75 1.82 -5.88
C ILE A 32 -11.04 2.54 -7.03
N ILE A 33 -9.72 2.74 -6.91
CA ILE A 33 -8.91 3.38 -7.96
C ILE A 33 -8.95 2.55 -9.24
N ALA A 34 -8.76 1.23 -9.16
CA ALA A 34 -8.81 0.36 -10.32
C ALA A 34 -10.18 0.39 -11.02
N ALA A 35 -11.27 0.35 -10.25
CA ALA A 35 -12.63 0.43 -10.79
C ALA A 35 -12.89 1.76 -11.52
N GLU A 36 -12.47 2.89 -10.93
CA GLU A 36 -12.64 4.20 -11.57
C GLU A 36 -11.77 4.33 -12.84
N LEU A 37 -10.53 3.84 -12.83
CA LEU A 37 -9.67 3.81 -14.03
C LEU A 37 -10.31 2.98 -15.15
N LEU A 38 -10.88 1.82 -14.85
CA LEU A 38 -11.57 0.99 -15.84
C LEU A 38 -12.82 1.68 -16.40
N LYS A 39 -13.61 2.33 -15.54
CA LYS A 39 -14.78 3.10 -15.96
C LYS A 39 -14.39 4.22 -16.93
N ARG A 40 -13.33 4.99 -16.61
CA ARG A 40 -12.83 6.07 -17.49
C ARG A 40 -12.22 5.54 -18.77
N ALA A 41 -11.49 4.42 -18.71
CA ALA A 41 -10.97 3.77 -19.91
C ALA A 41 -12.10 3.33 -20.85
N ASN A 42 -13.20 2.80 -20.30
CA ASN A 42 -14.37 2.43 -21.10
C ASN A 42 -15.01 3.65 -21.81
N ASP A 43 -15.09 4.81 -21.15
CA ASP A 43 -15.57 6.05 -21.78
C ASP A 43 -14.68 6.47 -22.98
N LEU A 44 -13.36 6.35 -22.84
CA LEU A 44 -12.41 6.63 -23.92
C LEU A 44 -12.55 5.66 -25.09
N VAL A 45 -12.78 4.37 -24.82
CA VAL A 45 -13.04 3.36 -25.85
C VAL A 45 -14.35 3.67 -26.59
N ARG A 46 -15.41 4.09 -25.89
CA ARG A 46 -16.67 4.53 -26.51
C ARG A 46 -16.47 5.73 -27.42
N ASN A 47 -15.51 6.60 -27.09
CA ASN A 47 -15.06 7.72 -27.92
C ASN A 47 -14.05 7.32 -29.01
N LYS A 48 -13.98 6.03 -29.37
CA LYS A 48 -13.16 5.50 -30.47
C LYS A 48 -11.65 5.64 -30.28
N ILE A 49 -11.18 5.81 -29.04
CA ILE A 49 -9.75 5.77 -28.72
C ILE A 49 -9.32 4.31 -28.58
N HIS A 50 -8.25 3.93 -29.28
CA HIS A 50 -7.75 2.56 -29.25
C HIS A 50 -7.23 2.18 -27.85
N PRO A 51 -7.56 0.99 -27.29
CA PRO A 51 -7.13 0.57 -25.96
C PRO A 51 -5.62 0.67 -25.72
N THR A 52 -4.79 0.34 -26.71
CA THR A 52 -3.32 0.45 -26.61
C THR A 52 -2.84 1.89 -26.32
N SER A 53 -3.53 2.90 -26.86
CA SER A 53 -3.21 4.31 -26.61
C SER A 53 -3.59 4.70 -25.18
N ILE A 54 -4.73 4.20 -24.67
CA ILE A 54 -5.17 4.43 -23.29
C ILE A 54 -4.17 3.81 -22.30
N ILE A 55 -3.77 2.55 -22.54
CA ILE A 55 -2.78 1.84 -21.72
C ILE A 55 -1.45 2.61 -21.68
N SER A 56 -0.98 3.07 -22.85
CA SER A 56 0.25 3.87 -22.95
C SER A 56 0.13 5.19 -22.17
N GLY A 57 -1.01 5.86 -22.27
CA GLY A 57 -1.32 7.07 -21.52
C GLY A 57 -1.33 6.85 -20.01
N TYR A 58 -1.99 5.79 -19.53
CA TYR A 58 -2.02 5.45 -18.10
C TYR A 58 -0.64 5.08 -17.57
N ARG A 59 0.18 4.36 -18.34
CA ARG A 59 1.58 4.07 -17.96
C ARG A 59 2.43 5.34 -17.85
N LEU A 60 2.23 6.31 -18.73
CA LEU A 60 2.90 7.62 -18.63
C LEU A 60 2.43 8.37 -17.39
N ALA A 61 1.12 8.49 -17.20
CA ALA A 61 0.53 9.19 -16.06
C ALA A 61 0.97 8.58 -14.71
N MET A 62 1.00 7.24 -14.61
CA MET A 62 1.49 6.53 -13.44
C MET A 62 2.93 6.90 -13.10
N ARG A 63 3.84 6.93 -14.10
CA ARG A 63 5.25 7.28 -13.88
C ARG A 63 5.40 8.71 -13.35
N GLU A 64 4.71 9.67 -13.94
CA GLU A 64 4.74 11.06 -13.49
C GLU A 64 4.10 11.23 -12.10
N ALA A 65 3.00 10.53 -11.82
CA ALA A 65 2.36 10.54 -10.51
C ALA A 65 3.30 9.99 -9.43
N CYS A 66 3.94 8.84 -9.66
CA CYS A 66 4.90 8.26 -8.71
C CYS A 66 6.11 9.19 -8.49
N LYS A 67 6.62 9.80 -9.57
CA LYS A 67 7.71 10.79 -9.48
C LYS A 67 7.31 11.98 -8.63
N TYR A 68 6.12 12.54 -8.86
CA TYR A 68 5.62 13.67 -8.09
C TYR A 68 5.45 13.33 -6.61
N VAL A 69 4.89 12.17 -6.29
CA VAL A 69 4.76 11.69 -4.89
C VAL A 69 6.13 11.63 -4.23
N TYR A 70 7.12 11.02 -4.88
CA TYR A 70 8.47 10.88 -4.33
C TYR A 70 9.20 12.21 -4.15
N GLU A 71 9.12 13.12 -5.13
CA GLU A 71 9.87 14.37 -5.12
C GLU A 71 9.22 15.48 -4.30
N LYS A 72 7.90 15.49 -4.18
CA LYS A 72 7.14 16.63 -3.64
C LYS A 72 6.34 16.31 -2.38
N LEU A 73 5.90 15.06 -2.19
CA LEU A 73 5.01 14.69 -1.09
C LEU A 73 5.69 13.82 -0.04
N ALA A 74 6.66 13.00 -0.45
CA ALA A 74 7.35 12.08 0.46
C ALA A 74 8.25 12.85 1.43
N VAL A 75 8.10 12.54 2.72
CA VAL A 75 8.96 13.08 3.79
C VAL A 75 9.85 11.97 4.31
N LYS A 76 11.17 12.19 4.30
CA LYS A 76 12.14 11.21 4.80
C LYS A 76 11.93 10.95 6.29
N VAL A 77 11.96 9.68 6.67
CA VAL A 77 11.74 9.21 8.05
C VAL A 77 12.81 9.74 9.02
N GLU A 78 14.04 10.00 8.56
CA GLU A 78 15.09 10.59 9.42
C GLU A 78 14.71 12.00 9.93
N LYS A 79 13.80 12.68 9.23
CA LYS A 79 13.31 14.01 9.61
C LYS A 79 12.05 13.94 10.48
N LEU A 80 11.52 12.74 10.73
CA LEU A 80 10.25 12.51 11.42
C LEU A 80 10.49 11.97 12.83
N GLY A 81 9.95 12.68 13.84
CA GLY A 81 10.03 12.27 15.24
C GLY A 81 9.07 11.12 15.58
N LYS A 82 9.17 10.60 16.82
CA LYS A 82 8.30 9.52 17.34
C LYS A 82 6.80 9.83 17.17
N ASP A 83 6.41 11.09 17.26
CA ASP A 83 5.02 11.51 17.09
C ASP A 83 4.50 11.32 15.66
N SER A 84 5.36 11.39 14.65
CA SER A 84 4.98 11.13 13.26
C SER A 84 4.61 9.67 13.05
N LEU A 85 5.35 8.74 13.68
CA LEU A 85 5.03 7.31 13.66
C LEU A 85 3.70 7.03 14.37
N LYS A 86 3.44 7.69 15.50
CA LYS A 86 2.16 7.59 16.22
C LYS A 86 1.01 8.12 15.36
N ASN A 87 1.18 9.26 14.71
CA ASN A 87 0.17 9.85 13.83
C ASN A 87 -0.12 8.96 12.62
N CYS A 88 0.92 8.35 12.02
CA CYS A 88 0.76 7.37 10.96
C CYS A 88 -0.07 6.17 11.43
N ALA A 89 0.31 5.57 12.56
CA ALA A 89 -0.41 4.43 13.15
C ALA A 89 -1.87 4.78 13.46
N LYS A 90 -2.15 5.95 14.05
CA LYS A 90 -3.52 6.43 14.29
C LYS A 90 -4.33 6.56 12.99
N THR A 91 -3.70 7.06 11.94
CA THR A 91 -4.36 7.29 10.64
C THR A 91 -4.78 5.96 10.01
N SER A 92 -3.91 4.96 9.98
CA SER A 92 -4.23 3.60 9.48
C SER A 92 -5.28 2.86 10.32
N MET A 93 -5.54 3.30 11.56
CA MET A 93 -6.61 2.77 12.42
C MET A 93 -7.95 3.51 12.28
N SER A 94 -7.97 4.68 11.62
CA SER A 94 -9.13 5.59 11.62
C SER A 94 -10.42 5.00 11.06
N SER A 95 -10.33 4.07 10.11
CA SER A 95 -11.47 3.37 9.50
C SER A 95 -11.83 2.06 10.20
N LYS A 96 -11.13 1.69 11.28
CA LYS A 96 -11.29 0.41 11.99
C LYS A 96 -12.04 0.60 13.31
N LEU A 97 -12.57 -0.49 13.87
CA LEU A 97 -13.29 -0.48 15.15
C LEU A 97 -12.45 0.12 16.30
N ILE A 98 -11.14 -0.07 16.25
CA ILE A 98 -10.16 0.41 17.24
C ILE A 98 -9.88 1.92 17.16
N ALA A 99 -10.51 2.66 16.24
CA ALA A 99 -10.29 4.10 16.07
C ALA A 99 -10.51 4.91 17.36
N ARG A 100 -11.47 4.50 18.19
CA ARG A 100 -11.80 5.17 19.47
C ARG A 100 -10.62 5.17 20.45
N ASP A 101 -9.88 4.07 20.48
CA ASP A 101 -8.73 3.86 21.37
C ASP A 101 -7.39 3.97 20.62
N SER A 102 -7.40 4.60 19.44
CA SER A 102 -6.22 4.75 18.57
C SER A 102 -5.03 5.41 19.28
N GLY A 103 -5.27 6.26 20.28
CA GLY A 103 -4.22 6.81 21.14
C GLY A 103 -3.41 5.75 21.88
N PHE A 104 -4.10 4.81 22.51
CA PHE A 104 -3.49 3.71 23.24
C PHE A 104 -2.78 2.74 22.28
N PHE A 105 -3.50 2.27 21.26
CA PHE A 105 -2.96 1.28 20.31
C PHE A 105 -1.80 1.83 19.47
N ALA A 106 -1.83 3.11 19.06
CA ALA A 106 -0.72 3.70 18.32
C ALA A 106 0.56 3.79 19.16
N ASN A 107 0.45 4.10 20.47
CA ASN A 107 1.61 4.08 21.36
C ASN A 107 2.18 2.67 21.48
N LEU A 108 1.32 1.68 21.74
CA LEU A 108 1.70 0.28 21.90
C LEU A 108 2.40 -0.27 20.64
N VAL A 109 1.84 -0.03 19.45
CA VAL A 109 2.41 -0.47 18.17
C VAL A 109 3.77 0.17 17.92
N VAL A 110 3.89 1.49 18.13
CA VAL A 110 5.17 2.19 17.92
C VAL A 110 6.25 1.70 18.89
N GLU A 111 5.90 1.43 20.15
CA GLU A 111 6.83 0.88 21.13
C GLU A 111 7.28 -0.54 20.77
N ALA A 112 6.35 -1.41 20.34
CA ALA A 112 6.67 -2.77 19.91
C ALA A 112 7.64 -2.76 18.70
N VAL A 113 7.36 -1.95 17.68
CA VAL A 113 8.23 -1.84 16.48
C VAL A 113 9.62 -1.29 16.84
N GLN A 114 9.69 -0.31 17.75
CA GLN A 114 10.96 0.24 18.23
C GLN A 114 11.77 -0.79 19.04
N ALA A 115 11.11 -1.63 19.83
CA ALA A 115 11.77 -2.69 20.59
C ALA A 115 12.41 -3.75 19.66
N MET A 116 11.74 -4.13 18.57
CA MET A 116 12.28 -5.06 17.58
C MET A 116 13.49 -4.48 16.84
N LYS A 117 13.46 -3.18 16.50
CA LYS A 117 14.59 -2.50 15.85
C LYS A 117 15.87 -2.56 16.69
N ASN A 118 15.77 -2.56 18.01
CA ASN A 118 16.92 -2.59 18.89
C ASN A 118 17.54 -4.00 19.01
N GLN A 119 16.75 -5.07 18.85
CA GLN A 119 17.23 -6.45 18.94
C GLN A 119 18.08 -6.88 17.73
N CYS A 120 17.85 -6.30 16.53
CA CYS A 120 18.64 -6.62 15.34
C CYS A 120 20.05 -5.98 15.29
N SER A 121 20.47 -5.28 16.34
CA SER A 121 21.84 -4.73 16.46
C SER A 121 22.88 -5.83 16.74
N GLY A 122 22.45 -7.01 17.17
CA GLY A 122 23.24 -8.24 17.19
C GLY A 122 22.85 -9.09 15.99
N GLY A 123 23.68 -9.11 14.95
CA GLY A 123 23.33 -9.71 13.67
C GLY A 123 23.18 -11.22 13.73
N ASP A 124 22.05 -11.72 13.23
CA ASP A 124 21.95 -13.07 12.69
C ASP A 124 21.52 -12.98 11.22
N LYS A 125 22.46 -13.29 10.33
CA LYS A 125 22.23 -13.44 8.90
C LYS A 125 21.60 -14.81 8.67
N ILE A 126 20.28 -14.87 8.48
CA ILE A 126 19.62 -16.09 8.04
C ILE A 126 19.70 -16.18 6.51
N SER A 127 20.55 -17.08 6.01
CA SER A 127 20.69 -17.38 4.59
C SER A 127 19.64 -18.40 4.17
N HIS A 128 18.67 -17.99 3.35
CA HIS A 128 17.83 -18.91 2.59
C HIS A 128 18.02 -18.71 1.08
N ARG A 129 18.10 -19.84 0.40
CA ARG A 129 18.58 -20.02 -0.98
C ARG A 129 17.85 -19.12 -1.98
N GLY A 130 18.60 -18.32 -2.73
CA GLY A 130 18.34 -18.05 -4.15
C GLY A 130 17.48 -16.86 -4.54
N HIS A 131 16.73 -16.21 -3.63
CA HIS A 131 16.00 -14.98 -3.95
C HIS A 131 16.14 -13.96 -2.81
N GLN A 132 16.72 -12.80 -3.11
CA GLN A 132 16.72 -11.65 -2.20
C GLN A 132 15.31 -11.06 -2.15
N TYR A 133 14.45 -11.60 -1.29
CA TYR A 133 13.31 -10.87 -0.78
C TYR A 133 13.73 -10.20 0.53
N PHE A 134 13.40 -8.91 0.66
CA PHE A 134 13.48 -8.18 1.92
C PHE A 134 12.31 -8.66 2.79
N GLU A 135 12.33 -9.91 3.23
CA GLU A 135 11.42 -10.36 4.27
C GLU A 135 11.93 -9.81 5.60
N SER A 136 11.18 -8.85 6.15
CA SER A 136 11.20 -8.58 7.58
C SER A 136 10.71 -9.83 8.29
N THR A 137 11.61 -10.78 8.54
CA THR A 137 11.35 -11.86 9.51
C THR A 137 11.46 -11.25 10.90
N CYS A 138 10.32 -10.74 11.35
CA CYS A 138 9.84 -10.78 12.74
C CYS A 138 8.41 -11.29 12.67
#